data_AF-A0A4Q3ACL6-F1
#
_entry.id   AF-A0A4Q3ACL6-F1
#
_cell.length_a   1.000
_cell.length_b   1.000
_cell.length_c   1.000
_cell.angle_alpha   90.00
_cell.angle_beta   90.00
_cell.angle_gamma   90.00
#
_symmetry.space_group_name_H-M   'P 1'
#
loop_
_entity.id
_entity.type
_entity.pdbx_description
1 polymer ?
#
loop_
_entity_poly.entity_id
_entity_poly.type
_entity_poly.pdbx_seq_one_letter_code
_entity_poly.pdbx_strand_id
1 'polypeptide(L)' 'MADLYQRLGVARGADEAAIKKAYRKLAKELHPDRNRDNPKASERFAEVTQAYDLLSDKDKRAQYD' A
#
# COMPACT_ATOMS: atom_id res chain seq x y z
N MET A 1 -16.28 0.76 -2.99
CA MET A 1 -14.89 0.99 -3.43
C MET A 1 -13.95 0.68 -2.28
N ALA A 2 -12.95 -0.19 -2.47
CA ALA A 2 -11.93 -0.39 -1.45
C ALA A 2 -10.98 0.81 -1.45
N ASP A 3 -11.01 1.63 -0.41
CA ASP A 3 -10.14 2.80 -0.26
C ASP A 3 -8.66 2.38 -0.32
N LEU A 4 -7.87 2.99 -1.21
CA LEU A 4 -6.43 2.73 -1.31
C LEU A 4 -5.71 3.03 0.02
N TYR A 5 -6.21 4.04 0.74
CA TYR A 5 -5.76 4.40 2.08
C TYR A 5 -5.97 3.27 3.09
N GLN A 6 -7.14 2.62 3.06
CA GLN A 6 -7.43 1.48 3.93
C GLN A 6 -6.55 0.26 3.60
N ARG A 7 -6.23 0.03 2.32
CA ARG A 7 -5.31 -1.04 1.90
C ARG A 7 -3.91 -0.86 2.49
N LEU A 8 -3.45 0.38 2.58
CA LEU A 8 -2.20 0.76 3.23
C LEU A 8 -2.32 0.88 4.77
N GLY A 9 -3.53 0.83 5.32
CA GLY A 9 -3.79 1.04 6.74
C GLY A 9 -3.53 2.46 7.21
N VAL A 10 -3.70 3.44 6.32
CA VAL A 10 -3.52 4.87 6.60
C VAL A 10 -4.84 5.63 6.45
N ALA A 11 -4.93 6.82 7.03
CA ALA A 11 -6.07 7.70 6.84
C ALA A 11 -6.02 8.37 5.45
N ARG A 12 -7.17 8.78 4.91
CA ARG A 12 -7.27 9.51 3.63
C ARG A 12 -6.49 10.83 3.60
N GLY A 13 -6.34 11.47 4.77
CA GLY A 13 -5.50 12.67 4.95
C GLY A 13 -4.02 12.39 5.22
N ALA A 14 -3.55 11.15 5.08
CA ALA A 14 -2.15 10.81 5.35
C ALA A 14 -1.21 11.53 4.37
N ASP A 15 -0.09 12.01 4.89
CA ASP A 15 0.99 12.58 4.11
C ASP A 15 1.77 11.48 3.37
N GLU A 16 2.51 11.87 2.33
CA GLU A 16 3.40 10.97 1.58
C GLU A 16 4.35 10.20 2.50
N ALA A 17 4.82 10.84 3.58
CA ALA A 17 5.70 10.22 4.55
C ALA A 17 5.00 9.07 5.30
N ALA A 18 3.76 9.25 5.78
CA ALA A 18 2.98 8.18 6.39
C ALA A 18 2.65 7.06 5.39
N ILE A 19 2.25 7.40 4.16
CA ILE A 19 1.98 6.43 3.09
C ILE A 19 3.21 5.57 2.82
N LYS A 20 4.39 6.20 2.64
CA LYS A 20 5.66 5.51 2.40
C LYS A 20 6.12 4.69 3.60
N LYS A 21 5.87 5.15 4.83
CA LYS A 21 6.20 4.41 6.06
C LYS A 21 5.31 3.17 6.21
N ALA A 22 4.01 3.30 5.97
CA ALA A 22 3.06 2.20 6.01
C ALA A 22 3.36 1.15 4.93
N TYR A 23 3.60 1.59 3.69
CA TYR A 23 4.03 0.71 2.60
C TYR A 23 5.29 -0.08 2.98
N ARG A 24 6.34 0.59 3.49
CA ARG A 24 7.58 -0.09 3.89
C ARG A 24 7.39 -1.11 5.01
N LYS A 25 6.47 -0.85 5.95
CA LYS A 25 6.13 -1.80 7.02
C LYS A 25 5.43 -3.03 6.43
N LEU A 26 4.38 -2.82 5.64
CA LEU A 26 3.62 -3.89 5.00
C LEU A 26 4.48 -4.69 4.02
N ALA A 27 5.35 -4.04 3.25
CA ALA A 27 6.26 -4.70 2.32
C ALA A 27 7.22 -5.68 3.03
N LYS A 28 7.69 -5.34 4.24
CA LYS A 28 8.52 -6.23 5.05
C LYS A 28 7.73 -7.36 5.71
N GLU A 29 6.46 -7.13 6.01
CA GLU A 29 5.56 -8.14 6.59
C GLU A 29 5.07 -9.13 5.54
N LEU A 30 4.77 -8.64 4.33
CA LEU A 30 4.24 -9.38 3.19
C LEU A 30 5.34 -9.88 2.23
N HIS A 31 6.61 -9.62 2.55
CA HIS A 31 7.73 -9.96 1.68
C HIS A 31 7.70 -11.45 1.31
N PRO A 32 7.88 -11.82 0.03
CA PRO A 32 7.78 -13.20 -0.43
C PRO A 32 8.79 -14.12 0.26
N ASP A 33 9.95 -13.59 0.63
CA ASP A 33 10.99 -14.34 1.34
C ASP A 33 10.55 -14.81 2.74
N ARG A 34 9.64 -14.06 3.38
CA ARG A 34 9.03 -14.42 4.69
C ARG A 34 7.70 -15.17 4.54
N ASN A 35 7.12 -15.16 3.35
CA ASN A 35 5.78 -15.68 3.06
C ASN A 35 5.78 -16.64 1.86
N ARG A 36 6.81 -17.48 1.76
CA ARG A 36 7.02 -18.39 0.62
C ARG A 36 5.86 -19.34 0.38
N ASP A 37 5.14 -19.68 1.44
CA ASP A 37 4.04 -20.66 1.42
C ASP A 37 2.66 -20.00 1.48
N ASN A 38 2.59 -18.67 1.49
CA ASN A 38 1.35 -17.92 1.66
C ASN A 38 1.00 -17.11 0.39
N PRO A 39 0.19 -17.67 -0.53
CA PRO A 39 -0.22 -16.97 -1.76
C PRO A 39 -1.01 -15.68 -1.46
N LYS A 40 -1.71 -15.60 -0.32
CA LYS A 40 -2.44 -14.39 0.08
C LYS A 40 -1.51 -13.23 0.43
N ALA A 41 -0.28 -13.50 0.87
CA ALA A 41 0.70 -12.44 1.11
C ALA A 41 1.11 -11.74 -0.19
N SER A 42 1.24 -12.50 -1.28
CA SER A 42 1.54 -11.96 -2.61
C SER A 42 0.39 -11.11 -3.15
N GLU A 43 -0.86 -11.57 -3.03
CA GLU A 43 -2.04 -10.76 -3.38
C GLU A 43 -2.07 -9.45 -2.57
N ARG A 44 -1.96 -9.55 -1.24
CA ARG A 44 -1.94 -8.38 -0.36
C ARG A 44 -0.79 -7.43 -0.71
N PHE A 45 0.38 -7.96 -1.05
CA PHE A 45 1.54 -7.16 -1.46
C PHE A 45 1.27 -6.40 -2.76
N ALA A 46 0.65 -7.04 -3.75
CA ALA A 46 0.24 -6.40 -4.98
C ALA A 46 -0.79 -5.29 -4.73
N GLU A 47 -1.78 -5.52 -3.88
CA GLU A 47 -2.77 -4.50 -3.51
C GLU A 47 -2.15 -3.28 -2.81
N VAL A 48 -1.23 -3.53 -1.89
CA VAL A 48 -0.51 -2.49 -1.14
C VAL A 48 0.43 -1.71 -2.04
N THR A 49 1.05 -2.37 -3.02
CA THR A 49 1.91 -1.74 -4.02
C THR A 49 1.12 -0.87 -4.97
N GLN A 50 -0.03 -1.33 -5.48
CA GLN A 50 -0.92 -0.50 -6.30
C GLN A 50 -1.41 0.73 -5.55
N ALA A 51 -1.82 0.56 -4.29
CA ALA A 51 -2.25 1.69 -3.47
C ALA A 51 -1.12 2.70 -3.25
N TYR A 52 0.10 2.23 -2.99
CA TYR A 52 1.26 3.09 -2.85
C TYR A 52 1.61 3.82 -4.16
N ASP A 53 1.59 3.13 -5.29
CA ASP A 53 1.97 3.72 -6.59
C ASP A 53 1.01 4.84 -7.03
N LEU A 54 -0.26 4.75 -6.62
CA LEU A 54 -1.28 5.75 -6.89
C LEU A 54 -1.25 6.91 -5.87
N LEU A 55 -1.03 6.61 -4.59
CA LEU A 55 -1.07 7.62 -3.53
C LEU A 55 0.28 8.32 -3.28
N SER A 56 1.39 7.74 -3.72
CA SER A 56 2.73 8.35 -3.61
C SER A 56 3.01 9.37 -4.72
N ASP A 57 2.22 9.34 -5.79
CA ASP A 57 2.26 10.31 -6.88
C ASP A 57 1.16 11.33 -6.66
N LYS A 58 1.52 12.61 -6.53
CA LYS A 58 0.58 13.69 -6.26
C LYS A 58 -0.45 13.88 -7.37
N ASP A 59 -0.05 13.69 -8.63
CA ASP A 59 -0.93 13.87 -9.78
C ASP A 59 -1.92 12.71 -9.86
N LYS A 60 -1.45 11.46 -9.67
CA LYS A 60 -2.34 10.28 -9.61
C LYS A 60 -3.26 10.33 -8.41
N ARG A 61 -2.75 10.76 -7.24
CA ARG A 61 -3.54 10.93 -6.03
C ARG A 61 -4.63 11.98 -6.22
N ALA A 62 -4.32 13.11 -6.84
CA ALA A 62 -5.29 14.16 -7.13
C ALA A 62 -6.38 13.72 -8.13
N GLN A 63 -6.07 12.79 -9.04
CA GLN A 63 -7.07 12.17 -9.92
C GLN A 63 -7.94 11.13 -9.23
N TYR A 64 -7.45 10.53 -8.15
CA TYR A 64 -8.15 9.51 -7.37
C TYR A 64 -9.02 10.09 -6.25
N ASP A 65 -8.52 11.11 -5.54
CA ASP A 65 -9.23 11.81 -4.46
C ASP A 65 -10.42 12.62 -4.98
#